data_AF-G0Z9M3-F1
#
_entry.id   AF-G0Z9M3-F1
#
_cell.length_a   1.000
_cell.length_b   1.000
_cell.length_c   1.000
_cell.angle_alpha   90.00
_cell.angle_beta   90.00
_cell.angle_gamma   90.00
#
_symmetry.space_group_name_H-M   'P 1'
#
loop_
_entity.id
_entity.type
_entity.pdbx_description
1 polymer ?
#
loop_
_entity_poly.entity_id
_entity_poly.type
_entity_poly.pdbx_seq_one_letter_code
_entity_poly.pdbx_strand_id
1 'polypeptide(L)'
;YHFVGTSTFSEYTVVHVGCLAKINPLAPLDKVCLLSCGISTGLGATLNVAKPKKGSTVAVFGLGAVGLAAAEGARLSGASRIIGVDLHSGRFEEAKKFGVTEFVNPKEHKKPVQEVIAELTNGGVDRSIECTGSV
;
A
#
# COMPACT_ATOMS: atom_id res chain seq x y z
N TYR A 1 0.49 16.67 -26.95
CA TYR A 1 0.40 15.37 -26.27
C TYR A 1 0.28 15.61 -24.77
N HIS A 2 -0.60 14.90 -24.07
CA HIS A 2 -0.76 14.96 -22.61
C HIS A 2 -0.57 13.56 -22.01
N PHE A 3 -0.21 13.48 -20.74
CA PHE A 3 -0.05 12.21 -20.01
C PHE A 3 -1.03 12.15 -18.83
N VAL A 4 -1.80 11.06 -18.75
CA VAL A 4 -2.82 10.77 -17.72
C VAL A 4 -3.77 11.94 -17.40
N GLY A 5 -3.99 12.85 -18.35
CA GLY A 5 -4.86 14.02 -18.17
C GLY A 5 -4.33 15.08 -17.19
N THR A 6 -3.07 15.01 -16.77
CA THR A 6 -2.48 15.95 -15.80
C THR A 6 -1.18 16.62 -16.29
N SER A 7 -0.26 15.88 -16.93
CA SER A 7 1.02 16.39 -17.42
C SER A 7 1.78 17.28 -16.41
N THR A 8 2.01 16.78 -15.19
CA THR A 8 2.52 17.59 -14.05
C THR A 8 4.00 17.96 -14.11
N PHE A 9 4.76 17.47 -15.10
CA PHE A 9 6.17 17.85 -15.30
C PHE A 9 6.29 19.08 -16.21
N SER A 10 5.68 20.17 -15.77
CA SER A 10 5.66 21.48 -16.43
C SER A 10 5.32 22.55 -15.38
N GLU A 11 5.80 23.78 -15.58
CA GLU A 11 5.47 24.91 -14.69
C GLU A 11 3.96 25.26 -14.75
N TYR A 12 3.33 25.02 -15.90
CA TYR A 12 1.89 25.20 -16.12
C TYR A 12 1.31 24.01 -16.88
N THR A 13 0.07 23.64 -16.55
CA THR A 13 -0.67 22.58 -17.24
C THR A 13 -2.15 22.93 -17.31
N VAL A 14 -2.87 22.30 -18.23
CA VAL A 14 -4.33 22.41 -18.38
C VAL A 14 -4.93 21.04 -18.07
N VAL A 15 -5.91 21.01 -17.17
CA VAL A 15 -6.62 19.79 -16.77
C VAL A 15 -8.13 19.98 -16.92
N HIS A 16 -8.84 18.88 -17.14
CA HIS A 16 -10.30 18.89 -17.08
C HIS A 16 -10.77 19.16 -15.64
N VAL A 17 -11.82 19.97 -15.46
CA VAL A 17 -12.32 20.36 -14.12
C VAL A 17 -12.69 19.16 -13.25
N GLY A 18 -13.19 18.07 -13.86
CA GLY A 18 -13.50 16.82 -13.16
C GLY A 18 -12.28 16.09 -12.58
N CYS A 19 -11.06 16.45 -13.01
CA CYS A 19 -9.80 15.91 -12.49
C CYS A 19 -9.15 16.85 -11.46
N LEU A 20 -9.79 17.97 -11.09
CA LEU A 20 -9.27 18.96 -10.16
C LEU A 20 -9.93 18.81 -8.79
N ALA A 21 -9.14 18.44 -7.78
CA ALA A 21 -9.55 18.45 -6.39
C ALA A 21 -9.10 19.75 -5.71
N LYS A 22 -10.05 20.61 -5.31
CA LYS A 22 -9.75 21.79 -4.50
C LYS A 22 -9.37 21.34 -3.07
N ILE A 23 -8.19 21.73 -2.59
CA ILE A 23 -7.66 21.33 -1.29
C ILE A 23 -7.55 22.52 -0.32
N ASN A 24 -7.18 22.23 0.94
CA ASN A 24 -6.90 23.25 1.95
C ASN A 24 -5.71 24.13 1.52
N PRO A 25 -5.85 25.48 1.46
CA PRO A 25 -4.77 26.37 1.05
C PRO A 25 -3.58 26.40 2.02
N LEU A 26 -3.74 25.93 3.26
CA LEU A 26 -2.65 25.81 4.24
C LEU A 26 -1.87 24.49 4.13
N ALA A 27 -2.30 23.57 3.24
CA ALA A 27 -1.61 22.29 3.08
C ALA A 27 -0.24 22.48 2.38
N PRO A 28 0.84 21.88 2.90
CA PRO A 28 2.16 21.96 2.27
C PRO A 28 2.18 21.17 0.95
N LEU A 29 2.24 21.89 -0.18
CA LEU A 29 2.10 21.32 -1.54
C LEU A 29 3.23 20.35 -1.91
N ASP A 30 4.41 20.53 -1.33
CA ASP A 30 5.57 19.64 -1.44
C ASP A 30 5.35 18.26 -0.79
N LYS A 31 4.31 18.11 0.04
CA LYS A 31 3.93 16.84 0.68
C LYS A 31 2.65 16.26 0.11
N VAL A 32 1.60 17.07 0.00
CA VAL A 32 0.26 16.57 -0.37
C VAL A 32 0.13 16.19 -1.85
N CYS A 33 1.10 16.54 -2.69
CA CYS A 33 1.17 16.08 -4.08
C CYS A 33 1.10 14.54 -4.19
N LEU A 34 1.64 13.81 -3.21
CA LEU A 34 1.63 12.34 -3.16
C LEU A 34 0.24 11.72 -2.95
N LEU A 35 -0.74 12.50 -2.46
CA LEU A 35 -2.12 12.05 -2.25
C LEU A 35 -2.88 11.86 -3.58
N SER A 36 -2.34 12.35 -4.70
CA SER A 36 -2.98 12.23 -6.01
C SER A 36 -2.86 10.85 -6.66
N CYS A 37 -2.06 9.94 -6.09
CA CYS A 37 -1.79 8.63 -6.68
C CYS A 37 -1.56 7.55 -5.60
N GLY A 38 -0.35 6.97 -5.53
CA GLY A 38 -0.10 5.71 -4.85
C GLY A 38 -0.45 5.65 -3.36
N ILE A 39 -0.30 6.74 -2.62
CA ILE A 39 -0.66 6.77 -1.19
C ILE A 39 -2.16 6.58 -0.99
N SER A 40 -2.97 7.33 -1.74
CA SER A 40 -4.43 7.22 -1.68
C SER A 40 -4.90 5.87 -2.23
N THR A 41 -4.21 5.30 -3.22
CA THR A 41 -4.53 3.95 -3.73
C THR A 41 -4.37 2.88 -2.65
N GLY A 42 -3.23 2.83 -1.95
CA GLY A 42 -2.98 1.82 -0.91
C GLY A 42 -3.91 1.98 0.30
N LEU A 43 -4.07 3.21 0.78
CA LEU A 43 -5.00 3.52 1.86
C LEU A 43 -6.44 3.16 1.48
N GLY A 44 -6.89 3.57 0.29
CA GLY A 44 -8.23 3.29 -0.21
C GLY A 44 -8.48 1.79 -0.43
N ALA A 45 -7.52 1.06 -0.98
CA ALA A 45 -7.60 -0.39 -1.12
C ALA A 45 -7.85 -1.07 0.22
N THR A 46 -7.22 -0.57 1.29
CA THR A 46 -7.39 -1.16 2.61
C THR A 46 -8.67 -0.71 3.30
N LEU A 47 -8.88 0.61 3.40
CA LEU A 47 -9.96 1.21 4.18
C LEU A 47 -11.32 1.14 3.48
N ASN A 48 -11.34 1.24 2.14
CA ASN A 48 -12.58 1.32 1.37
C ASN A 48 -12.95 0.01 0.68
N VAL A 49 -11.99 -0.87 0.40
CA VAL A 49 -12.24 -2.14 -0.30
C VAL A 49 -12.10 -3.33 0.64
N ALA A 50 -10.89 -3.59 1.15
CA ALA A 50 -10.63 -4.76 2.00
C ALA A 50 -11.38 -4.70 3.33
N LYS A 51 -11.47 -3.51 3.94
CA LYS A 51 -12.16 -3.23 5.22
C LYS A 51 -11.82 -4.27 6.30
N PRO A 52 -10.53 -4.44 6.65
CA PRO A 52 -10.14 -5.36 7.71
C PRO A 52 -10.82 -4.96 9.03
N LYS A 53 -11.32 -5.96 9.77
CA LYS A 53 -11.86 -5.72 11.11
C LYS A 53 -10.72 -5.56 12.10
N LYS A 54 -10.93 -4.81 13.18
CA LYS A 54 -9.98 -4.73 14.29
C LYS A 54 -9.58 -6.14 14.75
N GLY A 55 -8.28 -6.36 14.92
CA GLY A 55 -7.70 -7.65 15.29
C GLY A 55 -7.36 -8.57 14.11
N SER A 56 -7.69 -8.21 12.87
CA SER A 56 -7.41 -9.04 11.69
C SER A 56 -5.92 -9.22 11.41
N THR A 57 -5.59 -10.30 10.70
CA THR A 57 -4.30 -10.51 10.04
C THR A 57 -4.39 -10.08 8.58
N VAL A 58 -3.47 -9.23 8.12
CA VAL A 58 -3.43 -8.71 6.74
C VAL A 58 -2.09 -9.04 6.09
N ALA A 59 -2.10 -9.57 4.86
CA ALA A 59 -0.90 -9.70 4.03
C ALA A 59 -0.85 -8.59 2.97
N VAL A 60 0.32 -7.97 2.80
CA VAL A 60 0.57 -6.94 1.76
C VAL A 60 1.72 -7.39 0.88
N PHE A 61 1.44 -7.61 -0.42
CA PHE A 61 2.43 -8.05 -1.40
C PHE A 61 2.98 -6.85 -2.17
N GLY A 62 4.29 -6.62 -2.05
CA GLY A 62 5.00 -5.48 -2.61
C GLY A 62 5.04 -4.30 -1.64
N LEU A 63 6.23 -3.92 -1.17
CA LEU A 63 6.45 -2.85 -0.19
C LEU A 63 6.99 -1.57 -0.85
N GLY A 64 6.38 -1.18 -1.97
CA GLY A 64 6.53 0.15 -2.57
C GLY A 64 5.55 1.17 -1.96
N ALA A 65 5.43 2.36 -2.56
CA ALA A 65 4.55 3.42 -2.02
C ALA A 65 3.10 2.99 -1.79
N VAL A 66 2.52 2.20 -2.72
CA VAL A 66 1.15 1.66 -2.59
C VAL A 66 1.05 0.67 -1.44
N GLY A 67 1.97 -0.29 -1.36
CA GLY A 67 1.95 -1.31 -0.31
C GLY A 67 2.22 -0.75 1.08
N LEU A 68 3.13 0.22 1.22
CA LEU A 68 3.36 0.91 2.48
C LEU A 68 2.11 1.68 2.93
N ALA A 69 1.41 2.34 2.01
CA ALA A 69 0.14 2.99 2.31
C ALA A 69 -0.98 2.00 2.65
N ALA A 70 -0.97 0.80 2.06
CA ALA A 70 -1.91 -0.28 2.41
C ALA A 70 -1.63 -0.86 3.80
N ALA A 71 -0.36 -1.10 4.14
CA ALA A 71 0.04 -1.50 5.49
C ALA A 71 -0.38 -0.46 6.53
N GLU A 72 -0.20 0.82 6.22
CA GLU A 72 -0.65 1.92 7.07
C GLU A 72 -2.18 1.94 7.22
N GLY A 73 -2.92 1.71 6.13
CA GLY A 73 -4.37 1.53 6.18
C GLY A 73 -4.80 0.36 7.06
N ALA A 74 -4.06 -0.75 7.04
CA ALA A 74 -4.33 -1.91 7.88
C ALA A 74 -4.07 -1.59 9.35
N ARG A 75 -2.98 -0.86 9.64
CA ARG A 75 -2.66 -0.37 11.00
C ARG A 75 -3.75 0.56 11.52
N LEU A 76 -4.19 1.52 10.71
CA LEU A 76 -5.30 2.44 11.06
C LEU A 76 -6.62 1.70 11.30
N SER A 77 -6.85 0.58 10.61
CA SER A 77 -8.01 -0.30 10.84
C SER A 77 -7.91 -1.16 12.10
N GLY A 78 -6.75 -1.14 12.78
CA GLY A 78 -6.48 -1.93 13.98
C GLY A 78 -6.18 -3.40 13.71
N ALA A 79 -5.59 -3.73 12.55
CA ALA A 79 -5.05 -5.07 12.30
C ALA A 79 -4.01 -5.45 13.38
N SER A 80 -4.04 -6.70 13.84
CA SER A 80 -3.12 -7.20 14.87
C SER A 80 -1.79 -7.67 14.29
N ARG A 81 -1.83 -8.21 13.07
CA ARG A 81 -0.69 -8.75 12.33
C ARG A 81 -0.73 -8.20 10.92
N ILE A 82 0.37 -7.59 10.47
CA ILE A 82 0.54 -7.08 9.12
C ILE A 82 1.79 -7.72 8.54
N ILE A 83 1.60 -8.66 7.63
CA ILE A 83 2.65 -9.45 6.99
C ILE A 83 3.03 -8.79 5.68
N GLY A 84 4.21 -8.18 5.62
CA GLY A 84 4.79 -7.63 4.41
C GLY A 84 5.49 -8.71 3.59
N VAL A 85 5.23 -8.75 2.29
CA VAL A 85 5.84 -9.71 1.36
C VAL A 85 6.58 -8.94 0.27
N ASP A 86 7.91 -9.02 0.22
CA ASP A 86 8.72 -8.38 -0.83
C ASP A 86 9.99 -9.19 -1.11
N LEU A 87 10.56 -9.06 -2.31
CA LEU A 87 11.80 -9.73 -2.70
C LEU A 87 13.05 -9.06 -2.10
N HIS A 88 12.93 -7.81 -1.66
CA HIS A 88 14.03 -7.03 -1.09
C HIS A 88 13.90 -6.96 0.43
N SER A 89 14.61 -7.84 1.15
CA SER A 89 14.56 -7.91 2.62
C SER A 89 14.93 -6.57 3.30
N GLY A 90 15.75 -5.74 2.66
CA GLY A 90 16.08 -4.39 3.16
C GLY A 90 14.89 -3.41 3.27
N ARG A 91 13.75 -3.70 2.63
CA ARG A 91 12.53 -2.88 2.76
C ARG A 91 11.81 -3.06 4.09
N PHE A 92 12.09 -4.14 4.82
CA PHE A 92 11.36 -4.44 6.05
C PHE A 92 11.55 -3.37 7.13
N GLU A 93 12.77 -2.87 7.32
CA GLU A 93 13.05 -1.87 8.36
C GLU A 93 12.24 -0.58 8.15
N GLU A 94 12.10 -0.14 6.89
CA GLU A 94 11.24 1.00 6.59
C GLU A 94 9.76 0.64 6.74
N ALA A 95 9.35 -0.54 6.28
CA ALA A 95 7.96 -0.99 6.34
C ALA A 95 7.40 -1.09 7.76
N LYS A 96 8.25 -1.38 8.76
CA LYS A 96 7.85 -1.36 10.18
C LYS A 96 7.29 -0.01 10.61
N LYS A 97 7.81 1.10 10.07
CA LYS A 97 7.31 2.46 10.37
C LYS A 97 5.89 2.69 9.84
N PHE A 98 5.46 1.89 8.87
CA PHE A 98 4.12 1.90 8.26
C PHE A 98 3.22 0.78 8.81
N GLY A 99 3.62 0.14 9.91
CA GLY A 99 2.81 -0.85 10.62
C GLY A 99 3.08 -2.30 10.28
N VAL A 100 3.99 -2.61 9.35
CA VAL A 100 4.34 -4.01 9.05
C VAL A 100 4.98 -4.65 10.28
N THR A 101 4.42 -5.76 10.76
CA THR A 101 4.86 -6.46 11.97
C THR A 101 5.72 -7.67 11.66
N GLU A 102 5.50 -8.30 10.51
CA GLU A 102 6.15 -9.52 10.08
C GLU A 102 6.55 -9.39 8.61
N PHE A 103 7.58 -10.11 8.19
CA PHE A 103 8.08 -10.04 6.83
C PHE A 103 8.37 -11.41 6.26
N VAL A 104 8.03 -11.62 4.99
CA VAL A 104 8.33 -12.83 4.24
C VAL A 104 9.00 -12.44 2.94
N ASN A 105 10.23 -12.92 2.72
CA ASN A 105 10.86 -12.86 1.41
C ASN A 105 10.62 -14.18 0.65
N PRO A 106 9.86 -14.20 -0.45
CA PRO A 106 9.64 -15.42 -1.22
C PRO A 106 10.93 -16.15 -1.64
N LYS A 107 12.06 -15.44 -1.82
CA LYS A 107 13.36 -16.05 -2.18
C LYS A 107 13.99 -16.89 -1.08
N GLU A 108 13.59 -16.68 0.16
CA GLU A 108 14.12 -17.38 1.33
C GLU A 108 13.35 -18.69 1.62
N HIS A 109 12.34 -19.01 0.80
CA HIS A 109 11.51 -20.20 0.95
C HIS A 109 11.52 -21.05 -0.32
N LYS A 110 11.50 -22.38 -0.14
CA LYS A 110 11.34 -23.33 -1.24
C LYS A 110 9.88 -23.54 -1.62
N LYS A 111 8.97 -23.36 -0.66
CA LYS A 111 7.52 -23.50 -0.85
C LYS A 111 6.96 -22.24 -1.50
N PRO A 112 5.83 -22.35 -2.23
CA PRO A 112 5.08 -21.18 -2.68
C PRO A 112 4.73 -20.25 -1.52
N VAL A 113 4.82 -18.94 -1.74
CA VAL A 113 4.65 -17.94 -0.67
C VAL A 113 3.28 -18.02 0.01
N GLN A 114 2.23 -18.39 -0.72
CA GLN A 114 0.89 -18.58 -0.17
C GLN A 114 0.84 -19.72 0.86
N GLU A 115 1.62 -20.79 0.67
CA GLU A 115 1.71 -21.89 1.63
C GLU A 115 2.48 -21.45 2.88
N VAL A 116 3.57 -20.70 2.70
CA VAL A 116 4.34 -20.12 3.81
C VAL A 116 3.44 -19.24 4.68
N ILE A 117 2.64 -18.36 4.06
CA ILE A 117 1.71 -17.50 4.77
C ILE A 117 0.61 -18.32 5.46
N ALA A 118 0.04 -19.32 4.78
CA ALA A 118 -0.98 -20.19 5.36
C ALA A 118 -0.46 -20.93 6.60
N GLU A 119 0.77 -21.45 6.55
CA GLU A 119 1.45 -22.10 7.69
C GLU A 119 1.71 -21.10 8.83
N LEU A 120 2.20 -19.89 8.51
CA LEU A 120 2.47 -18.82 9.48
C LEU A 120 1.22 -18.28 10.20
N THR A 121 0.04 -18.46 9.58
CA THR A 121 -1.24 -17.91 10.05
C THR A 121 -2.26 -18.97 10.40
N ASN A 122 -1.87 -20.25 10.38
CA ASN A 122 -2.72 -21.40 10.66
C ASN A 122 -4.01 -21.43 9.80
N GLY A 123 -3.86 -21.19 8.49
CA GLY A 123 -4.95 -21.32 7.51
C GLY A 123 -5.08 -20.15 6.54
N GLY A 124 -4.37 -19.05 6.74
CA GLY A 124 -4.38 -17.88 5.86
C GLY A 124 -4.68 -16.57 6.59
N VAL A 125 -4.55 -15.47 5.86
CA VAL A 125 -4.86 -14.12 6.35
C VAL A 125 -6.34 -13.78 6.16
N ASP A 126 -6.87 -12.86 6.98
CA ASP A 126 -8.24 -12.38 6.82
C ASP A 126 -8.40 -11.55 5.54
N ARG A 127 -7.36 -10.78 5.18
CA ARG A 127 -7.32 -9.95 3.98
C ARG A 127 -5.92 -10.00 3.37
N SER A 128 -5.86 -10.02 2.04
CA SER A 128 -4.62 -9.83 1.29
C SER A 128 -4.77 -8.65 0.34
N ILE A 129 -3.68 -7.93 0.11
CA ILE A 129 -3.62 -6.78 -0.78
C ILE A 129 -2.39 -6.94 -1.68
N GLU A 130 -2.62 -7.12 -2.98
CA GLU A 130 -1.58 -7.23 -4.00
C GLU A 130 -1.22 -5.83 -4.51
N CYS A 131 0.07 -5.47 -4.49
CA CYS A 131 0.56 -4.13 -4.84
C CYS A 131 1.77 -4.15 -5.80
N THR A 132 2.05 -5.28 -6.46
CA THR A 132 3.14 -5.44 -7.42
C THR A 132 2.67 -5.41 -8.88
N GLY A 133 1.43 -5.82 -9.15
CA GLY A 133 0.92 -6.01 -10.51
C GLY A 133 1.43 -7.27 -11.20
N SER A 134 2.11 -8.17 -10.47
CA SER A 134 2.51 -9.48 -10.98
C SER A 134 1.33 -10.45 -10.91
N VAL A 135 0.99 -11.07 -12.04
CA VAL A 135 -0.05 -12.11 -12.17
C VAL A 135 0.55 -13.44 -12.62
#